data_AF-A0A954GEH1-F1
#
_entry.id   AF-A0A954GEH1-F1
#
_cell.length_a   1.000
_cell.length_b   1.000
_cell.length_c   1.000
_cell.angle_alpha   90.00
_cell.angle_beta   90.00
_cell.angle_gamma   90.00
#
_symmetry.space_group_name_H-M   'P 1'
#
loop_
_entity.id
_entity.type
_entity.pdbx_description
1 polymer ?
#
loop_
_entity_poly.entity_id
_entity_poly.type
_entity_poly.pdbx_seq_one_letter_code
_entity_poly.pdbx_strand_id
1 'polypeptide(L)'
;MTSSKPTTVRTPPAAGTLCLILGFMLAVLVIAVRLHANWGVIGRVVARNPVICWGLALSLMTAGVVMIKQHTTKANGWSPRIPGRRFRDAVLYTRKECPLCHEAALTLSSYEGILPELKTIDVDAEPEVLDDFGHCVPVLVLDGKVRFRGHVNETLLQRLIDGTPPVDLEPIANA
;
A
#
# COMPACT_ATOMS: atom_id res chain seq x y z
N MET A 1 4.10 14.63 33.09
CA MET A 1 3.26 15.74 32.60
C MET A 1 3.41 15.86 31.09
N THR A 2 2.28 15.88 30.40
CA THR A 2 2.04 16.23 28.97
C THR A 2 2.85 15.46 27.91
N SER A 3 2.41 14.23 27.62
CA SER A 3 2.65 13.60 26.32
C SER A 3 1.79 14.31 25.27
N SER A 4 2.41 15.20 24.50
CA SER A 4 1.77 15.83 23.34
C SER A 4 1.61 14.78 22.24
N LYS A 5 0.38 14.30 22.00
CA LYS A 5 0.06 13.55 20.79
C LYS A 5 0.42 14.43 19.58
N PRO A 6 1.24 13.96 18.63
CA PRO A 6 1.44 14.71 17.39
C PRO A 6 0.09 14.78 16.68
N THR A 7 -0.45 16.00 16.54
CA THR A 7 -1.60 16.30 15.69
C THR A 7 -1.18 16.00 14.26
N THR A 8 -1.44 14.78 13.81
CA THR A 8 -1.29 14.39 12.42
C THR A 8 -2.32 15.17 11.62
N VAL A 9 -1.88 16.28 11.03
CA VAL A 9 -2.64 17.00 10.00
C VAL A 9 -2.85 16.01 8.86
N ARG A 10 -4.03 15.39 8.82
CA ARG A 10 -4.47 14.55 7.70
C ARG A 10 -4.70 15.49 6.53
N THR A 11 -3.71 15.62 5.66
CA THR A 11 -3.92 16.23 4.34
C THR A 11 -4.98 15.40 3.62
N PRO A 12 -6.12 15.99 3.20
CA PRO A 12 -7.18 15.24 2.57
C PRO A 12 -6.65 14.60 1.26
N PRO A 13 -7.01 13.35 0.95
CA PRO A 13 -6.55 12.67 -0.26
C PRO A 13 -6.88 13.45 -1.55
N ALA A 14 -7.89 14.33 -1.49
CA ALA A 14 -8.27 15.25 -2.56
C ALA A 14 -7.18 16.27 -2.94
N ALA A 15 -6.23 16.59 -2.05
CA ALA A 15 -5.21 17.59 -2.31
C ALA A 15 -4.23 17.17 -3.43
N GLY A 16 -3.85 15.89 -3.47
CA GLY A 16 -2.97 15.35 -4.53
C GLY A 16 -3.67 15.34 -5.90
N THR A 17 -4.93 14.91 -5.93
CA THR A 17 -5.77 14.91 -7.13
C THR A 17 -6.00 16.33 -7.67
N LEU A 18 -6.26 17.29 -6.78
CA LEU A 18 -6.44 18.69 -7.16
C LEU A 18 -5.16 19.28 -7.77
N CYS A 19 -3.99 18.96 -7.21
CA CYS A 19 -2.69 19.41 -7.73
C CYS A 19 -2.41 18.86 -9.15
N LEU A 20 -2.74 17.59 -9.41
CA LEU A 20 -2.64 16.98 -10.74
C LEU A 20 -3.58 17.64 -11.75
N ILE A 21 -4.84 17.88 -11.38
CA ILE A 21 -5.83 18.53 -12.25
C ILE A 21 -5.38 19.95 -12.59
N LEU A 22 -4.91 20.72 -11.60
CA LEU A 22 -4.42 22.08 -11.81
C LEU A 22 -3.18 22.11 -12.71
N GLY A 23 -2.23 21.19 -12.52
CA GLY A 23 -1.05 21.04 -13.39
C GLY A 23 -1.42 20.70 -14.84
N PHE A 24 -2.35 19.75 -15.02
CA PHE A 24 -2.85 19.36 -16.35
C PHE A 24 -3.60 20.51 -17.04
N MET A 25 -4.48 21.21 -16.33
CA MET A 25 -5.21 22.36 -16.86
C MET A 25 -4.28 23.50 -17.27
N LEU A 26 -3.20 23.74 -16.52
CA LEU A 26 -2.17 24.72 -16.89
C LEU A 26 -1.40 24.30 -18.14
N ALA A 27 -1.05 23.02 -18.28
CA ALA A 27 -0.39 22.50 -19.49
C ALA A 27 -1.30 22.61 -20.73
N VAL A 28 -2.58 22.24 -20.60
CA VAL A 28 -3.59 22.39 -21.66
C VAL A 28 -3.77 23.86 -22.04
N LEU A 29 -3.80 24.77 -21.05
CA LEU A 29 -3.87 26.21 -21.30
C LEU A 29 -2.65 26.71 -22.10
N VAL A 30 -1.44 26.26 -21.76
CA VAL A 30 -0.22 26.61 -22.50
C VAL A 30 -0.27 26.11 -23.94
N ILE A 31 -0.73 24.87 -24.17
CA ILE A 31 -0.91 24.30 -25.51
C ILE A 31 -1.98 25.07 -26.30
N ALA A 32 -3.12 25.38 -25.69
CA ALA A 32 -4.23 26.09 -26.33
C ALA A 32 -3.85 27.52 -26.76
N VAL A 33 -3.09 28.24 -25.94
CA VAL A 33 -2.54 29.56 -26.30
C VAL A 33 -1.55 29.46 -27.47
N ARG A 34 -0.81 28.35 -27.58
CA ARG A 34 0.14 28.11 -28.69
C ARG A 34 -0.53 27.68 -29.99
N LEU A 35 -1.71 27.07 -29.93
CA LEU A 35 -2.48 26.59 -31.10
C LEU A 35 -3.45 27.65 -31.67
N HIS A 36 -3.19 28.94 -31.48
CA HIS A 36 -3.95 30.08 -32.03
C HIS A 36 -5.33 30.37 -31.40
N ALA A 37 -5.50 30.18 -30.08
CA ALA A 37 -6.63 30.76 -29.37
C ALA A 37 -6.28 32.20 -28.90
N ASN A 38 -7.05 33.20 -29.35
CA ASN A 38 -6.78 34.63 -29.06
C ASN A 38 -7.14 34.99 -27.60
N TRP A 39 -6.26 34.66 -26.65
CA TRP A 39 -6.53 34.70 -25.19
C TRP A 39 -6.12 35.99 -24.47
N GLY A 40 -6.20 37.15 -25.14
CA GLY A 40 -6.02 38.46 -24.52
C GLY A 40 -4.73 38.60 -23.69
N VAL A 41 -4.84 39.09 -22.44
CA VAL A 41 -3.68 39.35 -21.55
C VAL A 41 -2.98 38.05 -21.13
N ILE A 42 -3.72 36.97 -20.89
CA ILE A 42 -3.19 35.67 -20.47
C ILE A 42 -2.31 35.06 -21.57
N GLY A 43 -2.75 35.20 -22.83
CA GLY A 43 -1.97 34.77 -24.00
C GLY A 43 -0.60 35.45 -24.09
N ARG A 44 -0.53 36.76 -23.80
CA ARG A 44 0.75 37.52 -23.82
C ARG A 44 1.74 37.07 -22.75
N VAL A 45 1.27 36.72 -21.56
CA VAL A 45 2.12 36.24 -20.47
C VAL A 45 2.70 34.86 -20.80
N VAL A 46 1.87 33.94 -21.28
CA VAL A 46 2.28 32.58 -21.67
C VAL A 46 3.18 32.58 -22.91
N ALA A 47 2.89 33.45 -23.89
CA ALA A 47 3.70 33.58 -25.09
C ALA A 47 5.11 34.14 -24.81
N ARG A 48 5.23 35.06 -23.84
CA ARG A 48 6.51 35.71 -23.48
C ARG A 48 7.48 34.77 -22.78
N ASN A 49 7.00 33.89 -21.90
CA ASN A 49 7.84 33.01 -21.08
C ASN A 49 7.30 31.56 -21.02
N PRO A 50 7.28 30.84 -22.14
CA PRO A 50 6.69 29.50 -22.23
C PRO A 50 7.40 28.46 -21.36
N VAL A 51 8.72 28.58 -21.23
CA VAL A 51 9.55 27.64 -20.45
C VAL A 51 9.21 27.71 -18.96
N ILE A 52 8.91 28.91 -18.44
CA ILE A 52 8.51 29.10 -17.04
C ILE A 52 7.14 28.46 -16.78
N CYS A 53 6.18 28.62 -17.71
CA CYS A 53 4.86 28.01 -17.57
C CYS A 53 4.91 26.47 -17.64
N TRP A 54 5.71 25.91 -18.55
CA TRP A 54 5.94 24.47 -18.62
C TRP A 54 6.66 23.94 -17.36
N GLY A 55 7.64 24.68 -16.86
CA GLY A 55 8.35 24.33 -15.62
C GLY A 55 7.40 24.28 -14.40
N LEU A 56 6.50 25.27 -14.27
CA LEU A 56 5.49 25.28 -13.21
C LEU A 56 4.49 24.12 -13.36
N ALA A 57 4.01 23.83 -14.57
CA ALA A 57 3.10 22.71 -14.81
C ALA A 57 3.74 21.37 -14.42
N LEU A 58 4.99 21.11 -14.85
CA LEU A 58 5.73 19.90 -14.49
C LEU A 58 6.03 19.83 -12.99
N SER A 59 6.36 20.95 -12.35
CA SER A 59 6.55 21.03 -10.90
C SER A 59 5.28 20.65 -10.14
N LEU A 60 4.10 21.17 -10.52
CA LEU A 60 2.83 20.79 -9.90
C LEU A 60 2.50 19.30 -10.13
N MET A 61 2.72 18.79 -11.35
CA MET A 61 2.44 17.38 -11.65
C MET A 61 3.35 16.43 -10.86
N THR A 62 4.65 16.71 -10.78
CA THR A 62 5.58 15.88 -9.99
C THR A 62 5.28 15.96 -8.50
N ALA A 63 4.98 17.14 -7.96
CA ALA A 63 4.56 17.31 -6.57
C ALA A 63 3.25 16.54 -6.27
N GLY A 64 2.27 16.59 -7.18
CA GLY A 64 1.02 15.83 -7.07
C GLY A 64 1.23 14.31 -7.02
N VAL A 65 2.06 13.77 -7.92
CA VAL A 65 2.42 12.33 -7.93
C VAL A 65 3.14 11.93 -6.64
N VAL A 66 4.09 12.75 -6.19
CA VAL A 66 4.85 12.48 -4.95
C VAL A 66 3.92 12.48 -3.73
N MET A 67 3.00 13.43 -3.64
CA MET A 67 2.02 13.47 -2.54
C MET A 67 1.11 12.24 -2.51
N ILE A 68 0.61 11.80 -3.68
CA ILE A 68 -0.24 10.61 -3.77
C ILE A 68 0.54 9.37 -3.34
N LYS A 69 1.77 9.20 -3.84
CA LYS A 69 2.64 8.10 -3.41
C LYS A 69 2.86 8.09 -1.90
N GLN A 70 3.20 9.24 -1.31
CA GLN A 70 3.40 9.37 0.13
C GLN A 70 2.13 9.06 0.95
N HIS A 71 0.94 9.42 0.45
CA HIS A 71 -0.31 9.12 1.12
C HIS A 71 -0.61 7.61 1.09
N THR A 72 -0.34 6.93 -0.02
CA THR A 72 -0.44 5.46 -0.10
C THR A 72 0.58 4.80 0.83
N THR A 73 1.83 5.27 0.86
CA THR A 73 2.86 4.72 1.76
C THR A 73 2.55 4.96 3.24
N LYS A 74 1.94 6.11 3.61
CA LYS A 74 1.48 6.37 4.99
C LYS A 74 0.21 5.60 5.35
N ALA A 75 -0.68 5.33 4.41
CA ALA A 75 -1.79 4.40 4.61
C ALA A 75 -1.25 2.99 4.93
N ASN A 76 -0.15 2.60 4.28
CA ASN A 76 0.62 1.39 4.57
C ASN A 76 1.64 1.61 5.71
N GLY A 77 1.62 2.76 6.38
CA GLY A 77 2.59 3.19 7.40
C GLY A 77 2.36 2.54 8.76
N TRP A 78 1.75 1.35 8.76
CA TRP A 78 1.63 0.55 9.95
C TRP A 78 2.98 -0.11 10.23
N SER A 79 3.50 0.13 11.42
CA SER A 79 4.65 -0.56 11.98
C SER A 79 4.27 -1.07 13.35
N PRO A 80 4.60 -2.31 13.72
CA PRO A 80 4.25 -2.85 15.02
C PRO A 80 4.91 -2.03 16.12
N ARG A 81 4.22 -1.87 17.25
CA ARG A 81 4.71 -1.09 18.40
C ARG A 81 6.06 -1.60 18.95
N ILE A 82 6.32 -2.90 18.78
CA ILE A 82 7.58 -3.55 19.15
C ILE A 82 8.14 -4.21 17.88
N PRO A 83 9.41 -4.00 17.52
CA PRO A 83 10.01 -4.71 16.39
C PRO A 83 10.27 -6.19 16.74
N GLY A 84 10.36 -7.06 15.73
CA GLY A 84 10.69 -8.49 15.90
C GLY A 84 9.73 -9.43 15.19
N ARG A 85 10.14 -10.69 15.03
CA ARG A 85 9.31 -11.74 14.40
C ARG A 85 8.19 -12.17 15.33
N ARG A 86 6.99 -12.32 14.78
CA ARG A 86 5.75 -12.56 15.55
C ARG A 86 5.25 -13.98 15.48
N PHE A 87 5.62 -14.68 14.42
CA PHE A 87 5.27 -16.06 14.14
C PHE A 87 6.53 -16.80 13.71
N ARG A 88 6.56 -18.11 13.97
CA ARG A 88 7.66 -19.00 13.60
C ARG A 88 7.48 -19.54 12.19
N ASP A 89 6.24 -19.88 11.83
CA ASP A 89 5.89 -20.44 10.52
C ASP A 89 4.70 -19.71 9.89
N ALA A 90 4.79 -19.49 8.58
CA ALA A 90 3.70 -18.98 7.75
C ALA A 90 3.53 -19.85 6.51
N VAL A 91 2.32 -20.38 6.31
CA VAL A 91 1.96 -21.21 5.16
C VAL A 91 0.74 -20.61 4.47
N LEU A 92 0.87 -20.33 3.18
CA LEU A 92 -0.23 -19.89 2.31
C LEU A 92 -0.63 -21.05 1.40
N TYR A 93 -1.83 -21.56 1.62
CA TYR A 93 -2.46 -22.50 0.70
C TYR A 93 -3.09 -21.73 -0.45
N THR A 94 -2.67 -22.08 -1.67
CA THR A 94 -3.07 -21.43 -2.92
C THR A 94 -3.56 -22.45 -3.94
N ARG A 95 -4.06 -21.96 -5.07
CA ARG A 95 -4.43 -22.73 -6.25
C ARG A 95 -3.92 -22.01 -7.49
N LYS A 96 -3.65 -22.75 -8.56
CA LYS A 96 -3.34 -22.19 -9.89
C LYS A 96 -4.48 -21.28 -10.39
N GLU A 97 -4.10 -20.19 -11.04
CA GLU A 97 -5.05 -19.25 -11.67
C GLU A 97 -6.11 -18.66 -10.71
N CYS A 98 -5.74 -18.39 -9.46
CA CYS A 98 -6.63 -17.74 -8.49
C CYS A 98 -6.25 -16.27 -8.24
N PRO A 99 -7.08 -15.29 -8.67
CA PRO A 99 -6.84 -13.87 -8.42
C PRO A 99 -6.73 -13.51 -6.93
N LEU A 100 -7.58 -14.13 -6.09
CA LEU A 100 -7.57 -13.88 -4.65
C LEU A 100 -6.28 -14.37 -3.98
N CYS A 101 -5.72 -15.48 -4.46
CA CYS A 101 -4.43 -15.95 -3.96
C CYS A 101 -3.29 -15.03 -4.34
N HIS A 102 -3.33 -14.44 -5.54
CA HIS A 102 -2.34 -13.45 -5.95
C HIS A 102 -2.41 -12.19 -5.09
N GLU A 103 -3.63 -11.68 -4.84
CA GLU A 103 -3.86 -10.55 -3.94
C GLU A 103 -3.35 -10.83 -2.51
N ALA A 104 -3.63 -12.03 -1.99
CA ALA A 104 -3.14 -12.44 -0.68
C ALA A 104 -1.61 -12.49 -0.62
N ALA A 105 -0.95 -13.04 -1.65
CA ALA A 105 0.51 -13.10 -1.73
C ALA A 105 1.14 -11.69 -1.79
N LEU A 106 0.57 -10.78 -2.59
CA LEU A 106 1.00 -9.37 -2.67
C LEU A 106 0.82 -8.63 -1.35
N THR A 107 -0.28 -8.90 -0.65
CA THR A 107 -0.53 -8.30 0.66
C THR A 107 0.53 -8.79 1.64
N LEU A 108 0.81 -10.09 1.68
CA LEU A 108 1.76 -10.70 2.62
C LEU A 108 3.22 -10.32 2.37
N SER A 109 3.64 -10.12 1.10
CA SER A 109 5.00 -9.69 0.78
C SER A 109 5.32 -8.29 1.33
N SER A 110 4.31 -7.44 1.54
CA SER A 110 4.49 -6.13 2.18
C SER A 110 4.84 -6.23 3.68
N TYR A 111 4.74 -7.42 4.28
CA TYR A 111 5.02 -7.71 5.69
C TYR A 111 6.30 -8.54 5.88
N GLU A 112 7.14 -8.64 4.83
CA GLU A 112 8.46 -9.26 4.91
C GLU A 112 9.30 -8.61 6.03
N GLY A 113 9.82 -9.42 6.95
CA GLY A 113 10.56 -8.99 8.13
C GLY A 113 9.76 -8.98 9.44
N ILE A 114 8.43 -8.93 9.36
CA ILE A 114 7.52 -9.11 10.52
C ILE A 114 7.01 -10.55 10.55
N LEU A 115 6.56 -11.02 9.39
CA LEU A 115 6.20 -12.42 9.16
C LEU A 115 7.45 -13.25 8.83
N PRO A 116 7.47 -14.55 9.18
CA PRO A 116 8.50 -15.46 8.71
C PRO A 116 8.39 -15.69 7.19
N GLU A 117 9.36 -16.41 6.63
CA GLU A 117 9.35 -16.78 5.21
C GLU A 117 8.05 -17.50 4.85
N LEU A 118 7.37 -16.99 3.81
CA LEU A 118 6.06 -17.49 3.40
C LEU A 118 6.20 -18.75 2.55
N LYS A 119 5.81 -19.90 3.11
CA LYS A 119 5.73 -21.16 2.37
C LYS A 119 4.42 -21.22 1.59
N THR A 120 4.49 -21.35 0.27
CA THR A 120 3.29 -21.43 -0.58
C THR A 120 3.07 -22.88 -1.01
N ILE A 121 1.87 -23.41 -0.76
CA ILE A 121 1.50 -24.80 -1.08
C ILE A 121 0.28 -24.81 -2.01
N ASP A 122 0.37 -25.53 -3.12
CA ASP A 122 -0.74 -25.71 -4.05
C ASP A 122 -1.69 -26.79 -3.52
N VAL A 123 -2.94 -26.41 -3.21
CA VAL A 123 -3.92 -27.35 -2.66
C VAL A 123 -4.30 -28.45 -3.65
N ASP A 124 -4.18 -28.21 -4.96
CA ASP A 124 -4.54 -29.21 -5.97
C ASP A 124 -3.47 -30.31 -6.11
N ALA A 125 -2.28 -30.12 -5.53
CA ALA A 125 -1.19 -31.10 -5.53
C ALA A 125 -1.31 -32.12 -4.39
N GLU A 126 -2.03 -31.78 -3.31
CA GLU A 126 -2.14 -32.59 -2.09
C GLU A 126 -3.60 -32.90 -1.76
N PRO A 127 -4.08 -34.14 -1.95
CA PRO A 127 -5.50 -34.47 -1.81
C PRO A 127 -6.02 -34.28 -0.38
N GLU A 128 -5.18 -34.47 0.64
CA GLU A 128 -5.56 -34.25 2.05
C GLU A 128 -5.86 -32.77 2.32
N VAL A 129 -5.08 -31.86 1.73
CA VAL A 129 -5.26 -30.41 1.86
C VAL A 129 -6.43 -29.93 1.01
N LEU A 130 -6.66 -30.58 -0.14
CA LEU A 130 -7.76 -30.26 -1.04
C LEU A 130 -9.12 -30.47 -0.38
N ASP A 131 -9.30 -31.55 0.37
CA ASP A 131 -10.55 -31.82 1.09
C ASP A 131 -10.84 -30.77 2.17
N ASP A 132 -9.79 -30.31 2.87
CA ASP A 132 -9.93 -29.32 3.97
C ASP A 132 -10.08 -27.87 3.48
N PHE A 133 -9.36 -27.49 2.42
CA PHE A 133 -9.22 -26.09 1.99
C PHE A 133 -9.62 -25.81 0.54
N GLY A 134 -9.95 -26.83 -0.26
CA GLY A 134 -10.20 -26.71 -1.70
C GLY A 134 -11.33 -25.75 -2.11
N HIS A 135 -12.24 -25.43 -1.20
CA HIS A 135 -13.35 -24.49 -1.41
C HIS A 135 -13.12 -23.08 -0.83
N CYS A 136 -12.03 -22.84 -0.10
CA CYS A 136 -11.82 -21.59 0.63
C CYS A 136 -10.40 -20.99 0.50
N VAL A 137 -9.66 -21.39 -0.53
CA VAL A 137 -8.39 -20.74 -0.91
C VAL A 137 -8.60 -19.27 -1.27
N PRO A 138 -7.66 -18.36 -0.95
CA PRO A 138 -6.42 -18.58 -0.18
C PRO A 138 -6.66 -18.82 1.31
N VAL A 139 -5.87 -19.72 1.91
CA VAL A 139 -5.86 -19.96 3.36
C VAL A 139 -4.49 -19.64 3.94
N LEU A 140 -4.43 -18.72 4.91
CA LEU A 140 -3.20 -18.39 5.62
C LEU A 140 -3.17 -19.09 6.99
N VAL A 141 -2.13 -19.89 7.19
CA VAL A 141 -1.83 -20.58 8.45
C VAL A 141 -0.59 -19.96 9.06
N LEU A 142 -0.72 -19.49 10.30
CA LEU A 142 0.39 -18.95 11.11
C LEU A 142 0.55 -19.81 12.36
N ASP A 143 1.75 -20.34 12.60
CA ASP A 143 2.07 -21.26 13.70
C ASP A 143 1.08 -22.43 13.82
N GLY A 144 0.75 -23.05 12.67
CA GLY A 144 -0.17 -24.19 12.60
C GLY A 144 -1.66 -23.84 12.81
N LYS A 145 -2.01 -22.57 13.00
CA LYS A 145 -3.41 -22.13 13.15
C LYS A 145 -3.88 -21.35 11.93
N VAL A 146 -5.04 -21.71 11.39
CA VAL A 146 -5.69 -20.96 10.31
C VAL A 146 -6.12 -19.59 10.82
N ARG A 147 -5.61 -18.51 10.22
CA ARG A 147 -5.93 -17.12 10.58
C ARG A 147 -6.84 -16.45 9.57
N PHE A 148 -6.71 -16.79 8.29
CA PHE A 148 -7.51 -16.22 7.21
C PHE A 148 -7.94 -17.31 6.22
N ARG A 149 -9.11 -17.13 5.63
CA ARG A 149 -9.69 -17.97 4.58
C ARG A 149 -10.35 -17.07 3.55
N GLY A 150 -10.19 -17.36 2.26
CA GLY A 150 -10.77 -16.65 1.12
C GLY A 150 -10.19 -15.25 0.85
N HIS A 151 -9.83 -14.49 1.88
CA HIS A 151 -9.23 -13.16 1.74
C HIS A 151 -8.40 -12.79 2.96
N VAL A 152 -7.22 -12.19 2.72
CA VAL A 152 -6.34 -11.67 3.77
C VAL A 152 -6.63 -10.20 3.97
N ASN A 153 -7.41 -9.87 4.99
CA ASN A 153 -7.69 -8.48 5.32
C ASN A 153 -6.50 -7.85 6.04
N GLU A 154 -5.91 -6.83 5.42
CA GLU A 154 -4.72 -6.15 5.93
C GLU A 154 -4.92 -5.57 7.34
N THR A 155 -6.05 -4.92 7.62
CA THR A 155 -6.33 -4.33 8.94
C THR A 155 -6.43 -5.38 10.04
N LEU A 156 -7.00 -6.55 9.73
CA LEU A 156 -7.06 -7.66 10.68
C LEU A 156 -5.70 -8.30 10.90
N LEU A 157 -4.87 -8.40 9.86
CA LEU A 157 -3.49 -8.90 9.96
C LEU A 157 -2.65 -8.00 10.86
N GLN A 158 -2.76 -6.67 10.70
CA GLN A 158 -2.09 -5.69 11.55
C GLN A 158 -2.48 -5.84 13.02
N ARG A 159 -3.79 -5.94 13.31
CA ARG A 159 -4.30 -6.16 14.67
C ARG A 159 -3.82 -7.48 15.26
N LEU A 160 -3.75 -8.52 14.44
CA LEU A 160 -3.26 -9.83 14.83
C LEU A 160 -1.79 -9.77 15.26
N ILE A 161 -0.98 -9.06 14.50
CA ILE A 161 0.43 -8.85 14.80
C ILE A 161 0.59 -8.01 16.08
N ASP A 162 -0.14 -6.89 16.20
CA ASP A 162 -0.06 -6.04 17.39
C ASP A 162 -0.49 -6.78 18.67
N GLY A 163 -1.40 -7.74 18.56
CA GLY A 163 -1.86 -8.60 19.65
C GLY A 163 -0.99 -9.82 19.95
N THR A 164 -0.03 -10.15 19.08
CA THR A 164 0.85 -11.31 19.27
C THR A 164 2.22 -10.83 19.74
N PRO A 165 2.75 -11.25 20.91
CA PRO A 165 4.09 -10.84 21.35
C PRO A 165 5.18 -11.33 20.39
N PRO A 166 6.35 -10.65 20.30
CA PRO A 166 7.47 -11.14 19.50
C PRO A 166 7.99 -12.47 20.05
N VAL A 167 8.30 -13.40 19.16
CA VAL A 167 8.87 -14.72 19.52
C VAL A 167 10.19 -14.55 20.27
N ASP A 168 10.95 -13.51 19.94
CA ASP A 168 12.25 -13.19 20.55
C ASP A 168 12.13 -12.75 22.04
N LEU A 169 10.91 -12.51 22.54
CA LEU A 169 10.63 -12.17 23.94
C LEU A 169 10.06 -13.34 24.76
N GLU A 170 9.81 -14.51 24.16
CA GLU A 170 9.45 -15.70 24.93
C GLU A 170 10.68 -16.17 25.72
N PRO A 171 10.65 -16.13 27.08
CA PRO A 171 11.72 -16.71 27.87
C PRO A 171 11.78 -18.20 27.53
N ILE A 172 12.99 -18.74 27.55
CA ILE A 172 13.31 -20.17 27.52
C ILE A 172 12.69 -20.80 28.78
N ALA A 173 11.35 -20.93 28.81
CA ALA A 173 10.59 -21.38 29.97
C ALA A 173 10.21 -22.86 29.88
N ASN A 174 10.89 -23.62 29.01
CA ASN A 174 10.81 -25.08 28.95
C ASN A 174 12.21 -25.62 28.62
N ALA A 175 13.10 -25.61 29.62
CA ALA A 175 14.32 -26.40 29.67
C ALA A 175 14.42 -27.02 31.06
#